data_AF-A0A2S8FBH6-F1
#
_entry.id   AF-A0A2S8FBH6-F1
#
_cell.length_a   1.000
_cell.length_b   1.000
_cell.length_c   1.000
_cell.angle_alpha   90.00
_cell.angle_beta   90.00
_cell.angle_gamma   90.00
#
_symmetry.space_group_name_H-M   'P 1'
#
loop_
_entity.id
_entity.type
_entity.pdbx_description
1 polymer ?
#
loop_
_entity_poly.entity_id
_entity_poly.type
_entity_poly.pdbx_seq_one_letter_code
_entity_poly.pdbx_strand_id
1 'polypeptide(L)'
;MQIGNTQIVDTFAEAFGMVYTRLIITAFDEHWLSAATNEVCGYGSSVIACDAEVGVERLLTTEETPDGRPGAAVLAFGFSGDALSKAISKRVGQCVMTCASTAVFDGLPEAEKRCPLGKTLRYFGDGFQKSKVVGGTRYWRIPVMDGEFLCVESVGIEKGVAGGNIIFQAIDQPTALTAARQAIEALAPMADIIAPFPGGVARSGSKVGSKYKGLMASTSDSNCPTLRGRVESQVVEGANCVLEIVLDGTSEQAVAAGMKATMNAAALEGVLAIGAGNYGGKLGKFHFHLKDLV
;
A
#
# COMPACT_ATOMS: atom_id res chain seq x y z
N MET A 1 9.48 -20.88 -18.00
CA MET A 1 10.25 -19.68 -17.59
C MET A 1 10.57 -19.84 -16.11
N GLN A 2 11.73 -19.37 -15.64
CA GLN A 2 12.17 -19.54 -14.25
C GLN A 2 13.02 -18.36 -13.79
N ILE A 3 12.97 -18.06 -12.49
CA ILE A 3 13.96 -17.22 -11.79
C ILE A 3 14.69 -18.16 -10.83
N GLY A 4 15.99 -18.36 -11.03
CA GLY A 4 16.73 -19.41 -10.33
C GLY A 4 16.08 -20.79 -10.58
N ASN A 5 15.69 -21.46 -9.48
CA ASN A 5 14.98 -22.75 -9.51
C ASN A 5 13.44 -22.61 -9.39
N THR A 6 12.93 -21.39 -9.25
CA THR A 6 11.50 -21.13 -9.08
C THR A 6 10.81 -21.01 -10.42
N GLN A 7 9.78 -21.82 -10.66
CA GLN A 7 8.97 -21.76 -11.88
C GLN A 7 8.15 -20.45 -11.91
N ILE A 8 8.14 -19.77 -13.05
CA ILE A 8 7.21 -18.66 -13.29
C ILE A 8 6.05 -19.17 -14.14
N VAL A 9 4.84 -19.11 -13.59
CA VAL A 9 3.61 -19.55 -14.25
C VAL A 9 3.27 -18.56 -15.37
N ASP A 10 2.91 -19.07 -16.56
CA ASP A 10 2.45 -18.24 -17.68
C ASP A 10 1.02 -17.72 -17.39
N THR A 11 0.96 -16.61 -16.67
CA THR A 11 -0.26 -15.93 -16.23
C THR A 11 0.01 -14.43 -16.13
N PHE A 12 -0.98 -13.67 -15.67
CA PHE A 12 -0.88 -12.24 -15.42
C PHE A 12 -1.60 -11.85 -14.13
N ALA A 13 -1.16 -10.74 -13.53
CA ALA A 13 -1.91 -10.04 -12.48
C ALA A 13 -2.89 -9.06 -13.11
N GLU A 14 -4.12 -9.02 -12.61
CA GLU A 14 -5.16 -8.10 -13.08
C GLU A 14 -5.43 -7.01 -12.04
N ALA A 15 -5.10 -5.77 -12.40
CA ALA A 15 -5.16 -4.61 -11.50
C ALA A 15 -6.16 -3.55 -11.98
N PHE A 16 -6.43 -2.59 -11.09
CA PHE A 16 -7.55 -1.65 -11.19
C PHE A 16 -7.06 -0.21 -11.17
N GLY A 17 -7.76 0.65 -11.91
CA GLY A 17 -7.54 2.09 -11.79
C GLY A 17 -8.13 2.60 -10.48
N MET A 18 -7.34 3.30 -9.70
CA MET A 18 -7.75 3.98 -8.47
C MET A 18 -7.28 5.43 -8.47
N VAL A 19 -7.60 6.16 -7.41
CA VAL A 19 -6.94 7.43 -7.10
C VAL A 19 -6.07 7.25 -5.86
N TYR A 20 -5.01 8.04 -5.77
CA TYR A 20 -4.12 8.04 -4.64
C TYR A 20 -3.77 9.46 -4.19
N THR A 21 -3.29 9.57 -2.95
CA THR A 21 -2.61 10.75 -2.42
C THR A 21 -1.28 10.32 -1.81
N ARG A 22 -0.33 11.25 -1.74
CA ARG A 22 0.97 11.04 -1.08
C ARG A 22 1.09 12.05 0.06
N LEU A 23 1.23 11.53 1.28
CA LEU A 23 1.53 12.32 2.46
C LEU A 23 3.02 12.26 2.72
N ILE A 24 3.60 13.40 3.11
CA ILE A 24 4.94 13.44 3.69
C ILE A 24 4.76 13.71 5.17
N ILE A 25 5.06 12.71 6.00
CA ILE A 25 4.92 12.80 7.46
C ILE A 25 6.33 12.91 8.04
N THR A 26 6.54 13.87 8.94
CA THR A 26 7.82 14.06 9.64
C THR A 26 7.59 14.00 11.13
N ALA A 27 8.62 13.64 11.89
CA ALA A 27 8.58 13.56 13.34
C ALA A 27 9.94 13.94 13.95
N PHE A 28 10.04 13.92 15.29
CA PHE A 28 11.28 14.22 16.00
C PHE A 28 12.41 13.23 15.68
N ASP A 29 12.11 11.93 15.67
CA ASP A 29 13.04 10.84 15.38
C ASP A 29 12.31 9.62 14.77
N GLU A 30 13.05 8.55 14.52
CA GLU A 30 12.51 7.30 13.95
C GLU A 30 11.45 6.63 14.83
N HIS A 31 11.55 6.78 16.17
CA HIS A 31 10.59 6.18 17.09
C HIS A 31 9.20 6.80 16.90
N TRP A 32 9.12 8.14 16.93
CA TRP A 32 7.87 8.87 16.73
C TRP A 32 7.36 8.77 15.30
N LEU A 33 8.26 8.75 14.31
CA LEU A 33 7.90 8.54 12.92
C LEU A 33 7.24 7.17 12.74
N SER A 34 7.85 6.10 13.29
CA SER A 34 7.29 4.75 13.21
C SER A 34 5.93 4.66 13.89
N ALA A 35 5.75 5.30 15.07
CA ALA A 35 4.46 5.35 15.74
C ALA A 35 3.38 5.98 14.84
N ALA A 36 3.66 7.14 14.24
CA ALA A 36 2.73 7.84 13.35
C ALA A 36 2.41 7.03 12.08
N THR A 37 3.44 6.44 11.44
CA THR A 37 3.25 5.69 10.20
C THR A 37 2.53 4.36 10.43
N ASN A 38 2.82 3.67 11.54
CA ASN A 38 2.13 2.42 11.87
C ASN A 38 0.65 2.66 12.14
N GLU A 39 0.32 3.72 12.88
CA GLU A 39 -1.07 4.06 13.21
C GLU A 39 -1.84 4.55 11.96
N VAL A 40 -1.25 5.44 11.15
CA VAL A 40 -1.94 6.00 9.97
C VAL A 40 -2.16 4.97 8.86
N CYS A 41 -1.26 3.97 8.75
CA CYS A 41 -1.39 2.87 7.77
C CYS A 41 -2.22 1.70 8.32
N GLY A 42 -2.44 1.62 9.62
CA GLY A 42 -3.24 0.60 10.27
C GLY A 42 -4.67 0.54 9.72
N TYR A 43 -5.31 -0.64 9.76
CA TYR A 43 -6.65 -0.86 9.19
C TYR A 43 -6.74 -0.38 7.71
N GLY A 44 -5.67 -0.54 6.94
CA GLY A 44 -5.53 0.00 5.57
C GLY A 44 -5.20 -1.06 4.52
N SER A 45 -5.66 -2.30 4.67
CA SER A 45 -5.19 -3.41 3.83
C SER A 45 -5.95 -3.59 2.51
N SER A 46 -7.26 -3.39 2.51
CA SER A 46 -8.05 -3.52 1.29
C SER A 46 -9.32 -2.69 1.31
N VAL A 47 -9.58 -1.94 0.23
CA VAL A 47 -10.80 -1.11 0.08
C VAL A 47 -12.09 -1.92 -0.07
N ILE A 48 -12.01 -3.26 -0.10
CA ILE A 48 -13.18 -4.13 0.00
C ILE A 48 -13.94 -3.88 1.32
N ALA A 49 -13.21 -3.60 2.40
CA ALA A 49 -13.81 -3.39 3.73
C ALA A 49 -13.11 -2.32 4.59
N CYS A 50 -11.84 -2.00 4.33
CA CYS A 50 -11.17 -0.83 4.90
C CYS A 50 -11.61 0.45 4.15
N ASP A 51 -11.41 1.61 4.77
CA ASP A 51 -11.78 2.90 4.17
C ASP A 51 -10.76 3.43 3.14
N ALA A 52 -9.55 2.88 3.12
CA ALA A 52 -8.48 3.12 2.16
C ALA A 52 -7.49 1.94 2.16
N GLU A 53 -6.71 1.83 1.09
CA GLU A 53 -5.47 1.03 1.05
C GLU A 53 -4.31 1.97 1.37
N VAL A 54 -3.55 1.72 2.43
CA VAL A 54 -2.56 2.68 2.95
C VAL A 54 -1.28 1.96 3.33
N GLY A 55 -0.13 2.52 2.94
CA GLY A 55 1.17 1.97 3.27
C GLY A 55 2.27 3.03 3.29
N VAL A 56 3.34 2.74 4.01
CA VAL A 56 4.59 3.48 3.89
C VAL A 56 5.20 3.12 2.54
N GLU A 57 5.40 4.13 1.69
CA GLU A 57 6.13 3.99 0.43
C GLU A 57 7.61 3.80 0.73
N ARG A 58 8.21 4.78 1.42
CA ARG A 58 9.60 4.75 1.83
C ARG A 58 9.87 5.75 2.95
N LEU A 59 10.98 5.52 3.66
CA LEU A 59 11.54 6.52 4.56
C LEU A 59 12.26 7.62 3.76
N LEU A 60 12.30 8.81 4.35
CA LEU A 60 12.90 10.03 3.79
C LEU A 60 14.00 10.51 4.73
N THR A 61 15.13 10.89 4.13
CA THR A 61 16.22 11.55 4.83
C THR A 61 15.87 12.98 5.21
N THR A 62 16.61 13.57 6.14
CA THR A 62 16.41 14.97 6.57
C THR A 62 16.56 15.97 5.43
N GLU A 63 17.32 15.63 4.39
CA GLU A 63 17.54 16.47 3.21
C GLU A 63 16.36 16.44 2.22
N GLU A 64 15.53 15.39 2.28
CA GLU A 64 14.37 15.22 1.41
C GLU A 64 13.09 15.83 1.99
N THR A 65 13.05 16.12 3.29
CA THR A 65 11.84 16.61 3.95
C THR A 65 11.79 18.14 4.02
N PRO A 66 10.59 18.76 3.92
CA PRO A 66 10.48 20.22 3.87
C PRO A 66 10.93 20.96 5.14
N ASP A 67 11.00 20.28 6.28
CA ASP A 67 11.36 20.87 7.57
C ASP A 67 12.68 20.34 8.15
N GLY A 68 13.44 19.54 7.39
CA GLY A 68 14.76 19.07 7.80
C GLY A 68 14.74 17.95 8.84
N ARG A 69 13.60 17.27 9.04
CA ARG A 69 13.42 16.21 10.04
C ARG A 69 13.26 14.83 9.41
N PRO A 70 13.51 13.73 10.14
CA PRO A 70 13.20 12.39 9.65
C PRO A 70 11.74 12.30 9.22
N GLY A 71 11.49 11.68 8.08
CA GLY A 71 10.14 11.55 7.56
C GLY A 71 9.89 10.29 6.76
N ALA A 72 8.65 10.13 6.34
CA ALA A 72 8.19 9.03 5.49
C ALA A 72 7.22 9.55 4.44
N ALA A 73 7.34 9.00 3.24
CA ALA A 73 6.29 9.09 2.24
C ALA A 73 5.28 7.97 2.51
N VAL A 74 4.00 8.34 2.59
CA VAL A 74 2.88 7.42 2.78
C VAL A 74 1.94 7.58 1.60
N LEU A 75 1.67 6.46 0.92
CA LEU A 75 0.66 6.41 -0.13
C LEU A 75 -0.65 5.90 0.45
N ALA A 76 -1.75 6.49 -0.02
CA ALA A 76 -3.09 6.04 0.28
C ALA A 76 -3.93 6.01 -0.98
N PHE A 77 -4.60 4.89 -1.23
CA PHE A 77 -5.41 4.59 -2.39
C PHE A 77 -6.88 4.46 -2.01
N GLY A 78 -7.75 4.82 -2.96
CA GLY A 78 -9.19 4.66 -2.83
C GLY A 78 -9.91 4.72 -4.18
N PHE A 79 -11.16 4.24 -4.20
CA PHE A 79 -11.96 4.22 -5.42
C PHE A 79 -12.33 5.61 -5.97
N SER A 80 -12.43 6.61 -5.12
CA SER A 80 -12.77 7.98 -5.52
C SER A 80 -12.06 9.01 -4.66
N GLY A 81 -11.83 10.20 -5.23
CA GLY A 81 -11.15 11.27 -4.51
C GLY A 81 -11.91 11.73 -3.26
N ASP A 82 -13.24 11.64 -3.26
CA ASP A 82 -14.07 12.04 -2.12
C ASP A 82 -13.99 11.02 -0.99
N ALA A 83 -14.03 9.72 -1.31
CA ALA A 83 -13.86 8.66 -0.33
C ALA A 83 -12.45 8.72 0.28
N LEU A 84 -11.42 8.86 -0.58
CA LEU A 84 -10.03 8.99 -0.16
C LEU A 84 -9.82 10.23 0.72
N SER A 85 -10.38 11.39 0.35
CA SER A 85 -10.27 12.62 1.14
C SER A 85 -10.88 12.45 2.54
N LYS A 86 -12.02 11.76 2.65
CA LYS A 86 -12.66 11.46 3.94
C LYS A 86 -11.81 10.52 4.79
N ALA A 87 -11.27 9.46 4.21
CA ALA A 87 -10.40 8.51 4.90
C ALA A 87 -9.13 9.22 5.42
N ILE A 88 -8.44 9.97 4.56
CA ILE A 88 -7.19 10.65 4.90
C ILE A 88 -7.39 11.75 5.93
N SER A 89 -8.48 12.51 5.85
CA SER A 89 -8.78 13.52 6.88
C SER A 89 -8.99 12.88 8.26
N LYS A 90 -9.67 11.73 8.34
CA LYS A 90 -9.86 10.99 9.59
C LYS A 90 -8.54 10.41 10.10
N ARG A 91 -7.79 9.72 9.24
CA ARG A 91 -6.52 9.08 9.57
C ARG A 91 -5.49 10.11 10.05
N VAL A 92 -5.26 11.20 9.31
CA VAL A 92 -4.34 12.24 9.76
C VAL A 92 -4.82 12.90 11.06
N GLY A 93 -6.11 13.19 11.18
CA GLY A 93 -6.66 13.84 12.38
C GLY A 93 -6.65 12.97 13.64
N GLN A 94 -6.68 11.63 13.52
CA GLN A 94 -6.76 10.71 14.66
C GLN A 94 -5.49 9.91 14.91
N CYS A 95 -4.59 9.82 13.93
CA CYS A 95 -3.37 9.02 13.99
C CYS A 95 -2.10 9.88 13.94
N VAL A 96 -2.11 10.98 13.18
CA VAL A 96 -0.91 11.81 12.98
C VAL A 96 -0.95 13.04 13.88
N MET A 97 -2.00 13.86 13.81
CA MET A 97 -2.15 15.05 14.66
C MET A 97 -2.09 14.74 16.16
N THR A 98 -2.49 13.53 16.55
CA THR A 98 -2.47 13.02 17.93
C THR A 98 -1.12 12.40 18.32
N CYS A 99 -0.26 12.08 17.34
CA CYS A 99 1.08 11.57 17.58
C CYS A 99 2.04 12.75 17.83
N ALA A 100 2.83 12.64 18.91
CA ALA A 100 3.74 13.70 19.33
C ALA A 100 4.73 14.09 18.23
N SER A 101 5.08 15.37 18.18
CA SER A 101 6.07 15.97 17.29
C SER A 101 5.75 15.94 15.78
N THR A 102 4.60 15.43 15.34
CA THR A 102 4.40 15.22 13.90
C THR A 102 4.10 16.49 13.12
N ALA A 103 4.43 16.49 11.82
CA ALA A 103 3.92 17.45 10.84
C ALA A 103 3.59 16.76 9.52
N VAL A 104 2.68 17.35 8.74
CA VAL A 104 2.21 16.80 7.46
C VAL A 104 2.38 17.78 6.32
N PHE A 105 3.07 17.33 5.28
CA PHE A 105 3.30 18.04 4.03
C PHE A 105 2.69 17.29 2.84
N ASP A 106 2.56 17.99 1.72
CA ASP A 106 2.00 17.46 0.49
C ASP A 106 3.08 16.79 -0.35
N GLY A 107 2.88 15.53 -0.73
CA GLY A 107 3.76 14.79 -1.63
C GLY A 107 3.40 14.91 -3.11
N LEU A 108 2.32 15.63 -3.45
CA LEU A 108 1.83 15.85 -4.82
C LEU A 108 1.49 17.34 -5.07
N PRO A 109 2.47 18.26 -4.96
CA PRO A 109 2.22 19.70 -5.05
C PRO A 109 1.61 20.15 -6.38
N GLU A 110 1.95 19.48 -7.48
CA GLU A 110 1.51 19.83 -8.84
C GLU A 110 0.13 19.25 -9.21
N ALA A 111 -0.48 18.42 -8.35
CA ALA A 111 -1.75 17.79 -8.68
C ALA A 111 -2.89 18.80 -8.72
N GLU A 112 -3.67 18.81 -9.81
CA GLU A 112 -4.81 19.71 -9.98
C GLU A 112 -5.94 19.40 -8.98
N LYS A 113 -6.20 18.10 -8.76
CA LYS A 113 -7.23 17.66 -7.79
C LYS A 113 -6.64 17.68 -6.39
N ARG A 114 -7.35 18.28 -5.45
CA ARG A 114 -6.88 18.51 -4.07
C ARG A 114 -7.85 17.96 -3.02
N CYS A 115 -7.31 17.34 -1.97
CA CYS A 115 -8.00 17.03 -0.71
C CYS A 115 -7.77 18.17 0.30
N PRO A 116 -8.82 18.83 0.85
CA PRO A 116 -8.68 19.95 1.78
C PRO A 116 -8.29 19.51 3.20
N LEU A 117 -7.09 18.92 3.36
CA LEU A 117 -6.62 18.29 4.60
C LEU A 117 -6.52 19.26 5.78
N GLY A 118 -5.48 20.10 5.83
CA GLY A 118 -5.28 21.07 6.91
C GLY A 118 -6.41 22.08 6.97
N LYS A 119 -7.02 22.42 5.83
CA LYS A 119 -8.23 23.27 5.79
C LYS A 119 -9.39 22.70 6.60
N THR A 120 -9.50 21.38 6.69
CA THR A 120 -10.51 20.68 7.50
C THR A 120 -10.03 20.54 8.95
N LEU A 121 -8.79 20.07 9.16
CA LEU A 121 -8.28 19.80 10.50
C LEU A 121 -8.09 21.06 11.35
N ARG A 122 -7.87 22.22 10.74
CA ARG A 122 -7.63 23.49 11.44
C ARG A 122 -8.74 23.88 12.43
N TYR A 123 -9.96 23.40 12.24
CA TYR A 123 -11.08 23.69 13.14
C TYR A 123 -10.88 23.08 14.54
N PHE A 124 -10.01 22.07 14.68
CA PHE A 124 -9.59 21.55 15.99
C PHE A 124 -8.92 22.62 16.86
N GLY A 125 -8.31 23.64 16.25
CA GLY A 125 -7.71 24.75 16.96
C GLY A 125 -8.71 25.75 17.57
N ASP A 126 -10.01 25.52 17.41
CA ASP A 126 -11.10 26.29 18.04
C ASP A 126 -10.96 27.82 17.95
N GLY A 127 -10.54 28.32 16.78
CA GLY A 127 -10.36 29.75 16.51
C GLY A 127 -8.95 30.27 16.81
N PHE A 128 -8.07 29.47 17.42
CA PHE A 128 -6.70 29.83 17.73
C PHE A 128 -5.67 29.40 16.67
N GLN A 129 -6.10 28.62 15.68
CA GLN A 129 -5.25 28.21 14.55
C GLN A 129 -4.71 29.42 13.76
N LYS A 130 -3.47 29.34 13.31
CA LYS A 130 -2.83 30.38 12.48
C LYS A 130 -2.52 29.84 11.09
N SER A 131 -2.78 30.65 10.06
CA SER A 131 -2.35 30.33 8.70
C SER A 131 -1.01 30.99 8.40
N LYS A 132 -0.13 30.31 7.67
CA LYS A 132 1.11 30.89 7.13
C LYS A 132 1.33 30.42 5.70
N VAL A 133 1.87 31.28 4.85
CA VAL A 133 2.28 30.91 3.48
C VAL A 133 3.81 30.90 3.45
N VAL A 134 4.39 29.78 3.04
CA VAL A 134 5.84 29.57 2.93
C VAL A 134 6.10 28.96 1.57
N GLY A 135 6.96 29.60 0.76
CA GLY A 135 7.26 29.11 -0.60
C GLY A 135 6.03 28.99 -1.51
N GLY A 136 5.01 29.82 -1.31
CA GLY A 136 3.74 29.73 -2.06
C GLY A 136 2.73 28.71 -1.50
N THR A 137 3.17 27.82 -0.61
CA THR A 137 2.31 26.80 0.00
C THR A 137 1.72 27.29 1.32
N ARG A 138 0.42 27.11 1.51
CA ARG A 138 -0.25 27.45 2.78
C ARG A 138 -0.17 26.30 3.78
N TYR A 139 0.16 26.64 5.01
CA TYR A 139 0.16 25.75 6.17
C TYR A 139 -0.75 26.30 7.27
N TRP A 140 -1.28 25.37 8.07
CA TRP A 140 -2.00 25.63 9.31
C TRP A 140 -1.13 25.23 10.49
N ARG A 141 -1.02 26.12 11.47
CA ARG A 141 -0.44 25.86 12.79
C ARG A 141 -1.60 25.72 13.76
N ILE A 142 -1.88 24.49 14.16
CA ILE A 142 -3.02 24.14 15.01
C ILE A 142 -2.50 23.97 16.43
N PRO A 143 -2.90 24.81 17.40
CA PRO A 143 -2.40 24.70 18.77
C PRO A 143 -2.89 23.39 19.41
N VAL A 144 -1.96 22.65 20.01
CA VAL A 144 -2.17 21.36 20.69
C VAL A 144 -1.30 21.30 21.94
N MET A 145 -1.41 20.25 22.75
CA MET A 145 -0.75 20.19 24.07
C MET A 145 0.79 20.24 24.00
N ASP A 146 1.42 19.64 22.99
CA ASP A 146 2.89 19.65 22.84
C ASP A 146 3.42 20.90 22.12
N GLY A 147 2.52 21.79 21.68
CA GLY A 147 2.86 23.02 20.95
C GLY A 147 1.92 23.26 19.77
N GLU A 148 2.37 22.92 18.57
CA GLU A 148 1.61 23.15 17.33
C GLU A 148 1.72 21.96 16.39
N PHE A 149 0.57 21.47 15.91
CA PHE A 149 0.51 20.56 14.79
C PHE A 149 0.55 21.38 13.49
N LEU A 150 1.63 21.21 12.71
CA LEU A 150 1.81 21.84 11.42
C LEU A 150 1.24 20.94 10.31
N CYS A 151 0.28 21.45 9.55
CA CYS A 151 -0.35 20.70 8.45
C CYS A 151 -0.53 21.57 7.21
N VAL A 152 -0.15 21.05 6.04
CA VAL A 152 -0.42 21.69 4.74
C VAL A 152 -1.93 21.88 4.52
N GLU A 153 -2.32 22.97 3.85
CA GLU A 153 -3.73 23.32 3.60
C GLU A 153 -4.49 22.21 2.87
N SER A 154 -3.88 21.63 1.86
CA SER A 154 -4.44 20.55 1.04
C SER A 154 -3.33 19.62 0.57
N VAL A 155 -3.69 18.40 0.20
CA VAL A 155 -2.79 17.42 -0.43
C VAL A 155 -3.31 17.03 -1.80
N GLY A 156 -2.41 16.70 -2.73
CA GLY A 156 -2.78 16.33 -4.09
C GLY A 156 -3.47 14.97 -4.18
N ILE A 157 -4.31 14.78 -5.19
CA ILE A 157 -4.90 13.50 -5.56
C ILE A 157 -4.61 13.24 -7.03
N GLU A 158 -4.02 12.09 -7.33
CA GLU A 158 -3.70 11.65 -8.68
C GLU A 158 -4.34 10.29 -8.99
N LYS A 159 -4.27 9.86 -10.25
CA LYS A 159 -4.70 8.51 -10.66
C LYS A 159 -3.56 7.52 -10.48
N GLY A 160 -3.87 6.34 -9.95
CA GLY A 160 -2.90 5.26 -9.76
C GLY A 160 -3.47 3.90 -10.15
N VAL A 161 -2.69 2.86 -9.89
CA VAL A 161 -3.01 1.46 -10.19
C VAL A 161 -2.92 0.65 -8.91
N ALA A 162 -3.97 -0.08 -8.57
CA ALA A 162 -4.05 -0.90 -7.36
C ALA A 162 -4.35 -2.37 -7.69
N GLY A 163 -3.78 -3.29 -6.94
CA GLY A 163 -4.03 -4.74 -7.10
C GLY A 163 -3.08 -5.49 -8.02
N GLY A 164 -1.93 -4.90 -8.40
CA GLY A 164 -0.83 -5.71 -8.96
C GLY A 164 -0.42 -6.75 -7.93
N ASN A 165 -0.11 -7.98 -8.33
CA ASN A 165 0.12 -9.01 -7.32
C ASN A 165 1.02 -10.15 -7.82
N ILE A 166 1.64 -10.83 -6.85
CA ILE A 166 2.31 -12.11 -7.06
C ILE A 166 1.77 -13.11 -6.04
N ILE A 167 1.59 -14.36 -6.47
CA ILE A 167 1.19 -15.48 -5.63
C ILE A 167 2.30 -16.51 -5.69
N PHE A 168 3.00 -16.73 -4.58
CA PHE A 168 4.12 -17.66 -4.54
C PHE A 168 3.82 -18.85 -3.65
N GLN A 169 4.34 -20.00 -4.05
CA GLN A 169 4.01 -21.30 -3.51
C GLN A 169 5.30 -21.98 -3.03
N ALA A 170 5.40 -22.26 -1.74
CA ALA A 170 6.60 -22.82 -1.12
C ALA A 170 6.35 -24.19 -0.49
N ILE A 171 7.44 -24.95 -0.31
CA ILE A 171 7.42 -26.30 0.27
C ILE A 171 6.81 -26.34 1.68
N ASP A 172 6.93 -25.26 2.45
CA ASP A 172 6.38 -25.12 3.79
C ASP A 172 6.19 -23.64 4.17
N GLN A 173 5.59 -23.42 5.34
CA GLN A 173 5.30 -22.07 5.84
C GLN A 173 6.57 -21.27 6.20
N PRO A 174 7.58 -21.81 6.90
CA PRO A 174 8.81 -21.08 7.18
C PRO A 174 9.51 -20.54 5.91
N THR A 175 9.57 -21.36 4.86
CA THR A 175 10.13 -20.95 3.56
C THR A 175 9.31 -19.83 2.93
N ALA A 176 7.98 -19.96 2.90
CA ALA A 176 7.10 -18.92 2.37
C ALA A 176 7.25 -17.59 3.13
N LEU A 177 7.28 -17.61 4.46
CA LEU A 177 7.42 -16.41 5.28
C LEU A 177 8.79 -15.74 5.09
N THR A 178 9.85 -16.52 4.91
CA THR A 178 11.19 -16.01 4.61
C THR A 178 11.22 -15.31 3.25
N ALA A 179 10.67 -15.96 2.21
CA ALA A 179 10.55 -15.38 0.88
C ALA A 179 9.69 -14.11 0.89
N ALA A 180 8.57 -14.12 1.61
CA ALA A 180 7.69 -12.96 1.76
C ALA A 180 8.45 -11.77 2.37
N ARG A 181 9.19 -12.01 3.46
CA ARG A 181 9.98 -10.98 4.12
C ARG A 181 11.05 -10.40 3.19
N GLN A 182 11.79 -11.23 2.46
CA GLN A 182 12.78 -10.77 1.49
C GLN A 182 12.15 -9.92 0.38
N ALA A 183 10.98 -10.32 -0.12
CA ALA A 183 10.24 -9.57 -1.13
C ALA A 183 9.79 -8.19 -0.62
N ILE A 184 9.30 -8.09 0.62
CA ILE A 184 8.89 -6.81 1.22
C ILE A 184 10.11 -5.93 1.56
N GLU A 185 11.21 -6.51 2.05
CA GLU A 185 12.47 -5.79 2.27
C GLU A 185 13.02 -5.20 0.95
N ALA A 186 12.84 -5.90 -0.19
CA ALA A 186 13.23 -5.40 -1.50
C ALA A 186 12.36 -4.22 -2.00
N LEU A 187 11.12 -4.09 -1.51
CA LEU A 187 10.24 -2.96 -1.84
C LEU A 187 10.53 -1.71 -0.99
N ALA A 188 11.03 -1.88 0.24
CA ALA A 188 11.21 -0.79 1.20
C ALA A 188 11.95 0.47 0.67
N PRO A 189 12.97 0.37 -0.21
CA PRO A 189 13.62 1.56 -0.78
C PRO A 189 12.95 2.11 -2.05
N MET A 190 11.96 1.40 -2.61
CA MET A 190 11.33 1.78 -3.87
C MET A 190 10.37 2.95 -3.67
N ALA A 191 10.46 3.95 -4.55
CA ALA A 191 9.45 4.98 -4.66
C ALA A 191 8.22 4.46 -5.41
N ASP A 192 7.12 5.20 -5.29
CA ASP A 192 5.91 5.08 -6.10
C ASP A 192 5.09 3.78 -5.91
N ILE A 193 5.37 2.98 -4.88
CA ILE A 193 4.76 1.67 -4.67
C ILE A 193 4.54 1.39 -3.17
N ILE A 194 3.46 0.69 -2.82
CA ILE A 194 3.22 0.13 -1.47
C ILE A 194 2.72 -1.31 -1.55
N ALA A 195 2.87 -2.04 -0.44
CA ALA A 195 2.20 -3.31 -0.20
C ALA A 195 1.26 -3.16 1.02
N PRO A 196 -0.05 -2.90 0.83
CA PRO A 196 -0.93 -2.42 1.91
C PRO A 196 -1.33 -3.49 2.94
N PHE A 197 -1.13 -4.77 2.62
CA PHE A 197 -1.50 -5.86 3.54
C PHE A 197 -0.60 -5.88 4.80
N PRO A 198 -1.02 -6.54 5.90
CA PRO A 198 -0.22 -6.61 7.11
C PRO A 198 1.17 -7.18 6.86
N GLY A 199 2.21 -6.39 7.15
CA GLY A 199 3.60 -6.74 6.82
C GLY A 199 3.88 -6.92 5.33
N GLY A 200 3.01 -6.38 4.46
CA GLY A 200 3.05 -6.48 3.00
C GLY A 200 2.43 -7.75 2.40
N VAL A 201 1.86 -8.65 3.22
CA VAL A 201 1.54 -10.01 2.77
C VAL A 201 0.09 -10.39 3.06
N ALA A 202 -0.61 -10.84 2.02
CA ALA A 202 -1.93 -11.46 2.11
C ALA A 202 -1.78 -12.98 2.28
N ARG A 203 -2.15 -13.50 3.45
CA ARG A 203 -2.19 -14.97 3.68
C ARG A 203 -3.49 -15.64 3.25
N SER A 204 -4.55 -14.84 3.08
CA SER A 204 -5.91 -15.37 2.91
C SER A 204 -6.19 -15.75 1.46
N GLY A 205 -5.66 -14.98 0.51
CA GLY A 205 -6.13 -14.94 -0.88
C GLY A 205 -7.62 -14.60 -0.97
N SER A 206 -8.06 -14.03 -2.08
CA SER A 206 -9.51 -13.88 -2.29
C SER A 206 -9.90 -14.11 -3.74
N LYS A 207 -11.16 -14.47 -3.93
CA LYS A 207 -11.83 -14.47 -5.22
C LYS A 207 -13.08 -13.61 -5.15
N VAL A 208 -13.50 -13.09 -6.29
CA VAL A 208 -14.75 -12.35 -6.42
C VAL A 208 -15.95 -13.28 -6.20
N GLY A 209 -16.91 -12.79 -5.41
CA GLY A 209 -18.14 -13.49 -5.08
C GLY A 209 -17.97 -14.56 -4.02
N SER A 210 -19.07 -15.25 -3.73
CA SER A 210 -19.15 -16.30 -2.73
C SER A 210 -20.33 -17.22 -3.01
N LYS A 211 -20.26 -18.47 -2.51
CA LYS A 211 -21.42 -19.37 -2.45
C LYS A 211 -22.49 -18.86 -1.48
N TYR A 212 -22.09 -18.04 -0.49
CA TYR A 212 -23.00 -17.39 0.45
C TYR A 212 -23.47 -16.06 -0.11
N LYS A 213 -24.79 -15.87 -0.18
CA LYS A 213 -25.41 -14.65 -0.70
C LYS A 213 -24.96 -13.42 0.11
N GLY A 214 -24.65 -12.34 -0.60
CA GLY A 214 -24.31 -11.04 0.01
C GLY A 214 -22.82 -10.81 0.29
N LEU A 215 -21.96 -11.82 0.19
CA LEU A 215 -20.52 -11.64 0.31
C LEU A 215 -19.88 -11.27 -1.03
N MET A 216 -19.20 -10.13 -1.08
CA MET A 216 -18.50 -9.62 -2.28
C MET A 216 -17.24 -10.41 -2.61
N ALA A 217 -16.59 -10.99 -1.60
CA ALA A 217 -15.38 -11.79 -1.76
C ALA A 217 -15.41 -13.02 -0.85
N SER A 218 -14.68 -14.06 -1.23
CA SER A 218 -14.47 -15.27 -0.43
C SER A 218 -13.08 -15.85 -0.67
N THR A 219 -12.72 -16.93 0.02
CA THR A 219 -11.39 -17.57 -0.11
C THR A 219 -11.07 -17.96 -1.55
N SER A 220 -9.81 -17.76 -1.95
CA SER A 220 -9.25 -18.27 -3.20
C SER A 220 -8.98 -19.77 -3.05
N ASP A 221 -10.04 -20.57 -3.15
CA ASP A 221 -10.05 -22.01 -2.90
C ASP A 221 -9.09 -22.79 -3.78
N SER A 222 -8.89 -22.40 -5.05
CA SER A 222 -7.92 -23.02 -5.94
C SER A 222 -6.48 -22.90 -5.43
N ASN A 223 -6.17 -21.84 -4.68
CA ASN A 223 -4.85 -21.55 -4.10
C ASN A 223 -4.68 -22.06 -2.66
N CYS A 224 -5.66 -22.79 -2.13
CA CYS A 224 -5.60 -23.33 -0.76
C CYS A 224 -4.96 -24.73 -0.74
N PRO A 225 -3.76 -24.94 -0.18
CA PRO A 225 -3.10 -26.26 -0.16
C PRO A 225 -3.95 -27.34 0.52
N THR A 226 -4.72 -26.98 1.54
CA THR A 226 -5.61 -27.87 2.30
C THR A 226 -6.84 -28.34 1.51
N LEU A 227 -7.13 -27.73 0.37
CA LEU A 227 -8.27 -28.07 -0.48
C LEU A 227 -7.87 -28.83 -1.74
N ARG A 228 -6.58 -29.19 -1.92
CA ARG A 228 -6.07 -29.85 -3.14
C ARG A 228 -6.86 -31.10 -3.56
N GLY A 229 -7.37 -31.89 -2.62
CA GLY A 229 -8.20 -33.07 -2.90
C GLY A 229 -9.70 -32.81 -3.07
N ARG A 230 -10.15 -31.54 -3.01
CA ARG A 230 -11.57 -31.14 -2.98
C ARG A 230 -11.96 -30.17 -4.09
N VAL A 231 -10.99 -29.49 -4.70
CA VAL A 231 -11.19 -28.51 -5.77
C VAL A 231 -10.14 -28.69 -6.86
N GLU A 232 -10.37 -28.10 -8.03
CA GLU A 232 -9.34 -27.95 -9.06
C GLU A 232 -8.28 -26.97 -8.53
N SER A 233 -7.16 -27.52 -8.07
CA SER A 233 -6.12 -26.75 -7.39
C SER A 233 -5.12 -26.17 -8.38
N GLN A 234 -4.72 -24.92 -8.13
CA GLN A 234 -3.61 -24.24 -8.79
C GLN A 234 -2.31 -24.37 -7.98
N VAL A 235 -2.35 -25.07 -6.84
CA VAL A 235 -1.18 -25.27 -5.99
C VAL A 235 -0.35 -26.44 -6.52
N VAL A 236 0.89 -26.16 -6.93
CA VAL A 236 1.82 -27.14 -7.48
C VAL A 236 2.11 -28.26 -6.49
N GLU A 237 2.49 -29.42 -7.02
CA GLU A 237 2.91 -30.56 -6.21
C GLU A 237 4.10 -30.17 -5.33
N GLY A 238 4.10 -30.64 -4.07
CA GLY A 238 5.14 -30.31 -3.08
C GLY A 238 4.94 -28.99 -2.33
N ALA A 239 4.15 -28.03 -2.84
CA ALA A 239 3.91 -26.78 -2.12
C ALA A 239 2.89 -26.97 -0.97
N ASN A 240 3.20 -26.47 0.23
CA ASN A 240 2.30 -26.56 1.39
C ASN A 240 1.97 -25.21 2.02
N CYS A 241 2.53 -24.12 1.50
CA CYS A 241 2.16 -22.76 1.87
C CYS A 241 2.09 -21.88 0.62
N VAL A 242 1.04 -21.05 0.55
CA VAL A 242 0.82 -20.08 -0.52
C VAL A 242 0.59 -18.74 0.14
N LEU A 243 1.28 -17.72 -0.35
CA LEU A 243 1.15 -16.34 0.09
C LEU A 243 1.05 -15.44 -1.13
N GLU A 244 0.40 -14.29 -0.93
CA GLU A 244 0.20 -13.28 -1.95
C GLU A 244 0.81 -11.96 -1.47
N ILE A 245 1.47 -11.24 -2.37
CA ILE A 245 1.86 -9.84 -2.17
C ILE A 245 1.05 -9.03 -3.16
N VAL A 246 0.29 -8.07 -2.64
CA VAL A 246 -0.50 -7.11 -3.42
C VAL A 246 0.20 -5.77 -3.38
N LEU A 247 0.23 -5.09 -4.53
CA LEU A 247 0.99 -3.89 -4.80
C LEU A 247 0.10 -2.81 -5.42
N ASP A 248 0.16 -1.62 -4.83
CA ASP A 248 -0.50 -0.43 -5.35
C ASP A 248 0.55 0.64 -5.64
N GLY A 249 0.49 1.20 -6.84
CA GLY A 249 1.50 2.12 -7.34
C GLY A 249 0.92 3.35 -8.01
N THR A 250 1.74 4.40 -8.08
CA THR A 250 1.36 5.68 -8.69
C THR A 250 1.18 5.60 -10.20
N SER A 251 1.68 4.52 -10.82
CA SER A 251 1.58 4.23 -12.25
C SER A 251 1.63 2.74 -12.53
N GLU A 252 1.27 2.34 -13.76
CA GLU A 252 1.45 0.97 -14.24
C GLU A 252 2.93 0.53 -14.19
N GLN A 253 3.84 1.45 -14.53
CA GLN A 253 5.28 1.20 -14.51
C GLN A 253 5.79 0.95 -13.09
N ALA A 254 5.31 1.71 -12.10
CA ALA A 254 5.67 1.50 -10.70
C ALA A 254 5.21 0.13 -10.20
N VAL A 255 3.98 -0.29 -10.55
CA VAL A 255 3.46 -1.62 -10.21
C VAL A 255 4.26 -2.73 -10.89
N ALA A 256 4.56 -2.59 -12.18
CA ALA A 256 5.38 -3.56 -12.91
C ALA A 256 6.78 -3.70 -12.31
N ALA A 257 7.41 -2.58 -11.93
CA ALA A 257 8.71 -2.58 -11.26
C ALA A 257 8.66 -3.26 -9.89
N GLY A 258 7.64 -2.96 -9.08
CA GLY A 258 7.43 -3.61 -7.78
C GLY A 258 7.17 -5.11 -7.90
N MET A 259 6.36 -5.53 -8.89
CA MET A 259 6.13 -6.94 -9.19
C MET A 259 7.44 -7.63 -9.59
N LYS A 260 8.23 -7.01 -10.48
CA LYS A 260 9.54 -7.56 -10.86
C LYS A 260 10.47 -7.71 -9.66
N ALA A 261 10.58 -6.69 -8.81
CA ALA A 261 11.44 -6.72 -7.63
C ALA A 261 11.02 -7.83 -6.65
N THR A 262 9.72 -7.92 -6.35
CA THR A 262 9.18 -8.94 -5.44
C THR A 262 9.30 -10.35 -6.00
N MET A 263 9.08 -10.56 -7.31
CA MET A 263 9.30 -11.87 -7.95
C MET A 263 10.75 -12.34 -7.80
N ASN A 264 11.71 -11.45 -8.09
CA ASN A 264 13.13 -11.79 -8.01
C ASN A 264 13.56 -12.07 -6.56
N ALA A 265 13.09 -11.27 -5.60
CA ALA A 265 13.42 -11.44 -4.19
C ALA A 265 12.72 -12.65 -3.53
N ALA A 266 11.51 -13.00 -3.98
CA ALA A 266 10.76 -14.15 -3.47
C ALA A 266 11.25 -15.49 -4.02
N ALA A 267 11.99 -15.52 -5.14
CA ALA A 267 12.46 -16.74 -5.80
C ALA A 267 13.64 -17.42 -5.06
N LEU A 268 13.42 -17.76 -3.79
CA LEU A 268 14.36 -18.45 -2.93
C LEU A 268 14.28 -19.98 -3.10
N GLU A 269 15.29 -20.70 -2.59
CA GLU A 269 15.22 -22.15 -2.49
C GLU A 269 13.97 -22.60 -1.71
N GLY A 270 13.26 -23.60 -2.23
CA GLY A 270 12.01 -24.08 -1.66
C GLY A 270 10.76 -23.27 -2.07
N VAL A 271 10.91 -22.15 -2.79
CA VAL A 271 9.79 -21.52 -3.51
C VAL A 271 9.68 -22.18 -4.89
N LEU A 272 8.64 -22.98 -5.06
CA LEU A 272 8.47 -23.87 -6.21
C LEU A 272 7.91 -23.13 -7.43
N ALA A 273 6.94 -22.25 -7.20
CA ALA A 273 6.28 -21.51 -8.26
C ALA A 273 5.87 -20.09 -7.84
N ILE A 274 5.93 -19.16 -8.78
CA ILE A 274 5.35 -17.82 -8.69
C ILE A 274 4.33 -17.67 -9.83
N GLY A 275 3.10 -17.38 -9.45
CA GLY A 275 2.00 -17.01 -10.33
C GLY A 275 1.42 -15.65 -9.93
N ALA A 276 0.22 -15.37 -10.42
CA ALA A 276 -0.52 -14.15 -10.11
C ALA A 276 -2.03 -14.41 -10.21
N GLY A 277 -2.79 -13.65 -9.44
CA GLY A 277 -4.24 -13.63 -9.42
C GLY A 277 -4.81 -12.71 -10.50
N ASN A 278 -5.79 -13.22 -11.24
CA ASN A 278 -6.60 -12.46 -12.17
C ASN A 278 -8.06 -12.94 -12.17
N TYR A 279 -8.91 -12.21 -12.87
CA TYR A 279 -10.35 -12.41 -12.96
C TYR A 279 -10.78 -12.72 -14.40
N GLY A 280 -9.87 -13.33 -15.18
CA GLY A 280 -10.08 -13.68 -16.58
C GLY A 280 -10.01 -12.50 -17.55
N GLY A 281 -9.41 -11.37 -17.14
CA GLY A 281 -9.24 -10.18 -17.98
C GLY A 281 -10.51 -9.37 -18.17
N LYS A 282 -11.51 -9.56 -17.29
CA LYS A 282 -12.86 -9.00 -17.46
C LYS A 282 -13.17 -7.83 -16.53
N LEU A 283 -12.38 -7.62 -15.48
CA LEU A 283 -12.68 -6.65 -14.43
C LEU A 283 -11.66 -5.50 -14.41
N GLY A 284 -10.38 -5.83 -14.33
CA GLY A 284 -9.27 -4.90 -14.30
C GLY A 284 -8.81 -4.53 -15.71
N LYS A 285 -8.37 -3.29 -15.87
CA LYS A 285 -7.88 -2.76 -17.17
C LYS A 285 -6.38 -2.97 -17.38
N PHE A 286 -5.65 -3.22 -16.29
CA PHE A 286 -4.19 -3.36 -16.31
C PHE A 286 -3.83 -4.83 -16.15
N HIS A 287 -3.11 -5.39 -17.11
CA HIS A 287 -2.74 -6.80 -17.15
C HIS A 287 -1.22 -6.92 -17.14
N PHE A 288 -0.66 -7.36 -16.01
CA PHE A 288 0.78 -7.54 -15.84
C PHE A 288 1.15 -8.99 -16.10
N HIS A 289 1.49 -9.31 -17.36
CA HIS A 289 1.94 -10.64 -17.73
C HIS A 289 3.29 -10.96 -17.10
N LEU A 290 3.37 -12.04 -16.31
CA LEU A 290 4.58 -12.36 -15.55
C LEU A 290 5.77 -12.63 -16.46
N LYS A 291 5.52 -13.19 -17.64
CA LYS A 291 6.55 -13.46 -18.64
C LYS A 291 7.29 -12.21 -19.14
N ASP A 292 6.67 -11.04 -19.04
CA ASP A 292 7.25 -9.77 -19.48
C ASP A 292 8.02 -9.07 -18.34
N LEU A 293 7.95 -9.63 -17.11
CA LEU A 293 8.58 -9.10 -15.90
C LEU A 293 9.81 -9.88 -15.45
N VAL A 294 10.10 -11.02 -16.10
CA VAL A 294 11.31 -11.84 -15.86
C VAL A 294 12.49 -11.23 -16.60
#